data_AF-A0A2Z5K877-F1
#
_entry.id   AF-A0A2Z5K877-F1
#
_cell.length_a   1.000
_cell.length_b   1.000
_cell.length_c   1.000
_cell.angle_alpha   90.00
_cell.angle_beta   90.00
_cell.angle_gamma   90.00
#
_symmetry.space_group_name_H-M   'P 1'
#
loop_
_entity.id
_entity.type
_entity.pdbx_description
1 polymer ?
#
loop_
_entity_poly.entity_id
_entity_poly.type
_entity_poly.pdbx_seq_one_letter_code
_entity_poly.pdbx_strand_id
1 'polypeptide(L)'
;MITLRLRRRTTAAALCFTAVLTTTAAAPAQAPAKPTAPAKPAAPAPAACPVQFDDAIKAAADRRVDVDRITPDPSWRTTCGTLYRADGRGPSVVFEQGFHPKDVVNGQYDLEKYVLVNQPSPYVSTTYDHDLYKKWKSAFNYYVDAPGGIDVNKTIGDTHKWADQQEVAFPGGIARQYIIGVCPVDKRTRTEIMSECESNPHYEPWH
;
A
#
# COMPACT_ATOMS: atom_id res chain seq x y z
N MET A 1 36.01 52.14 22.93
CA MET A 1 35.83 53.13 24.01
C MET A 1 34.51 53.84 23.78
N ILE A 2 33.69 53.90 24.83
CA ILE A 2 32.34 54.43 24.92
C ILE A 2 32.31 55.93 24.57
N THR A 3 31.27 56.42 23.90
CA THR A 3 30.39 57.51 24.42
C THR A 3 29.32 57.93 23.40
N LEU A 4 28.07 57.66 23.77
CA LEU A 4 26.89 58.40 23.32
C LEU A 4 26.97 59.84 23.87
N ARG A 5 26.63 60.85 23.06
CA ARG A 5 26.02 62.10 23.56
C ARG A 5 24.96 62.63 22.60
N LEU A 6 23.73 62.66 23.10
CA LEU A 6 22.58 63.37 22.57
C LEU A 6 22.85 64.89 22.48
N ARG A 7 22.37 65.54 21.42
CA ARG A 7 21.92 66.93 21.49
C ARG A 7 20.63 67.13 20.70
N ARG A 8 19.76 67.94 21.30
CA ARG A 8 18.35 68.20 21.00
C ARG A 8 18.22 69.56 20.30
N ARG A 9 17.18 69.69 19.47
CA ARG A 9 16.44 70.94 19.06
C ARG A 9 17.16 71.84 18.04
N THR A 10 16.53 72.50 17.05
CA THR A 10 15.12 72.71 16.65
C THR A 10 15.09 73.39 15.27
N THR A 11 14.04 73.09 14.49
CA THR A 11 13.32 73.94 13.50
C THR A 11 14.08 74.67 12.39
N ALA A 12 13.75 74.32 11.14
CA ALA A 12 13.33 75.29 10.13
C ALA A 12 12.41 74.60 9.10
N ALA A 13 11.21 75.13 8.95
CA ALA A 13 10.25 74.71 7.94
C ALA A 13 10.72 75.16 6.56
N ALA A 14 10.63 74.27 5.57
CA ALA A 14 10.62 74.64 4.17
C ALA A 14 9.58 73.75 3.47
N LEU A 15 8.44 74.36 3.14
CA LEU A 15 7.46 73.80 2.22
C LEU A 15 8.12 73.66 0.85
N CYS A 16 8.28 72.41 0.38
CA CYS A 16 8.57 72.11 -1.01
C CYS A 16 7.49 71.16 -1.52
N PHE A 17 6.68 71.68 -2.44
CA PHE A 17 5.81 70.92 -3.31
C PHE A 17 6.63 69.90 -4.10
N THR A 18 6.34 68.61 -3.94
CA THR A 18 6.78 67.58 -4.90
C THR A 18 5.62 66.63 -5.19
N ALA A 19 5.38 66.45 -6.48
CA ALA A 19 4.28 65.72 -7.06
C ALA A 19 4.27 64.25 -6.63
N VAL A 20 3.08 63.74 -6.32
CA VAL A 20 2.83 62.31 -6.11
C VAL A 20 2.94 61.61 -7.46
N LEU A 21 4.08 60.97 -7.71
CA LEU A 21 4.18 59.90 -8.70
C LEU A 21 3.62 58.63 -8.05
N THR A 22 2.34 58.35 -8.26
CA THR A 22 1.77 57.03 -7.96
C THR A 22 2.36 56.03 -8.95
N THR A 23 3.36 55.27 -8.51
CA THR A 23 3.73 54.01 -9.16
C THR A 23 2.64 53.00 -8.84
N THR A 24 1.60 52.94 -9.68
CA THR A 24 0.73 51.76 -9.72
C THR A 24 1.57 50.59 -10.21
N ALA A 25 2.03 49.74 -9.27
CA ALA A 25 2.53 48.43 -9.58
C ALA A 25 1.42 47.68 -10.32
N ALA A 26 1.64 47.41 -11.61
CA ALA A 26 0.78 46.55 -12.39
C ALA A 26 0.80 45.15 -11.74
N ALA A 27 -0.36 44.71 -11.26
CA ALA A 27 -0.57 43.33 -10.88
C ALA A 27 -0.26 42.43 -12.08
N PRO A 28 0.41 41.27 -11.91
CA PRO A 28 0.58 40.34 -13.00
C PRO A 28 -0.80 39.92 -13.51
N ALA A 29 -1.01 40.06 -14.81
CA ALA A 29 -2.20 39.56 -15.48
C ALA A 29 -2.36 38.07 -15.16
N GLN A 30 -3.48 37.70 -14.52
CA GLN A 30 -3.85 36.31 -14.34
C GLN A 30 -4.02 35.70 -15.72
N ALA A 31 -3.18 34.71 -16.02
CA ALA A 31 -3.38 33.85 -17.18
C ALA A 31 -4.78 33.22 -17.09
N PRO A 32 -5.54 33.15 -18.19
CA PRO A 32 -6.86 32.53 -18.18
C PRO A 32 -6.73 31.07 -17.71
N ALA A 33 -7.51 30.72 -16.69
CA ALA A 33 -7.60 29.35 -16.20
C ALA A 33 -8.00 28.43 -17.36
N LYS A 34 -7.15 27.45 -17.66
CA LYS A 34 -7.51 26.37 -18.59
C LYS A 34 -8.79 25.70 -18.03
N PRO A 35 -9.78 25.37 -18.88
CA PRO A 35 -10.93 24.62 -18.44
C PRO A 35 -10.47 23.30 -17.83
N THR A 36 -10.75 23.09 -16.54
CA THR A 36 -10.54 21.82 -15.87
C THR A 36 -11.42 20.80 -16.59
N ALA A 37 -10.81 19.81 -17.23
CA ALA A 37 -11.57 18.70 -17.78
C ALA A 37 -12.43 18.09 -16.67
N PRO A 38 -13.70 17.74 -16.93
CA PRO A 38 -14.53 17.08 -15.93
C PRO A 38 -13.80 15.81 -15.46
N ALA A 39 -13.64 15.68 -14.14
CA ALA A 39 -13.07 14.51 -13.54
C ALA A 39 -13.86 13.29 -14.03
N LYS A 40 -13.16 12.34 -14.66
CA LYS A 40 -13.74 11.04 -15.03
C LYS A 40 -14.41 10.47 -13.77
N PRO A 41 -15.66 9.96 -13.84
CA PRO A 41 -16.29 9.35 -12.69
C PRO A 41 -15.34 8.30 -12.10
N ALA A 42 -15.16 8.35 -10.78
CA ALA A 42 -14.42 7.31 -10.07
C ALA A 42 -14.99 5.96 -10.48
N ALA A 43 -14.12 5.00 -10.80
CA ALA A 43 -14.57 3.65 -11.10
C ALA A 43 -15.42 3.15 -9.92
N PRO A 44 -16.53 2.43 -10.18
CA PRO A 44 -17.31 1.85 -9.11
C PRO A 44 -16.41 1.01 -8.19
N ALA A 45 -16.66 1.07 -6.88
CA ALA A 45 -15.95 0.24 -5.93
C ALA A 45 -16.03 -1.23 -6.38
N PRO A 46 -14.94 -2.01 -6.25
CA PRO A 46 -14.97 -3.40 -6.67
C PRO A 46 -16.11 -4.13 -5.97
N ALA A 47 -16.93 -4.84 -6.77
CA ALA A 47 -18.07 -5.57 -6.25
C ALA A 47 -17.62 -6.61 -5.21
N ALA A 48 -18.45 -6.82 -4.20
CA ALA A 48 -18.27 -7.93 -3.26
C ALA A 48 -18.29 -9.27 -4.02
N CYS A 49 -17.59 -10.28 -3.51
CA CYS A 49 -17.66 -11.59 -4.13
C CYS A 49 -19.05 -12.18 -4.06
N PRO A 50 -19.48 -12.86 -5.13
CA PRO A 50 -20.72 -13.62 -5.11
C PRO A 50 -20.65 -14.80 -4.12
N VAL A 51 -19.44 -15.31 -3.84
CA VAL A 51 -19.18 -16.39 -2.89
C VAL A 51 -18.47 -15.83 -1.66
N GLN A 52 -19.02 -16.09 -0.47
CA GLN A 52 -18.41 -15.79 0.83
C GLN A 52 -18.38 -17.07 1.65
N PHE A 53 -17.40 -17.19 2.55
CA PHE A 53 -17.27 -18.34 3.45
C PHE A 53 -17.42 -17.86 4.90
N ASP A 54 -18.12 -18.64 5.72
CA ASP A 54 -18.26 -18.35 7.17
C ASP A 54 -16.91 -18.46 7.90
N ASP A 55 -16.03 -19.34 7.41
CA ASP A 55 -14.67 -19.50 7.91
C ASP A 55 -13.76 -18.36 7.39
N ALA A 56 -13.49 -17.37 8.24
CA ALA A 56 -12.65 -16.21 7.91
C ALA A 56 -11.22 -16.59 7.47
N ILE A 57 -10.73 -17.77 7.87
CA ILE A 57 -9.42 -18.31 7.49
C ILE A 57 -9.55 -19.50 6.54
N LYS A 58 -10.61 -19.55 5.71
CA LYS A 58 -10.82 -20.59 4.69
C LYS A 58 -9.60 -20.82 3.79
N ALA A 59 -8.80 -19.78 3.58
CA ALA A 59 -7.57 -19.82 2.78
C ALA A 59 -6.35 -20.42 3.50
N ALA A 60 -6.36 -20.60 4.83
CA ALA A 60 -5.17 -20.94 5.61
C ALA A 60 -4.50 -22.26 5.18
N ALA A 61 -3.18 -22.20 4.97
CA ALA A 61 -2.32 -23.38 4.83
C ALA A 61 -2.01 -24.03 6.19
N ASP A 62 -1.91 -23.22 7.25
CA ASP A 62 -1.74 -23.65 8.63
C ASP A 62 -2.94 -23.24 9.48
N ARG A 63 -3.83 -24.21 9.72
CA ARG A 63 -5.07 -24.03 10.48
C ARG A 63 -4.89 -23.95 12.00
N ARG A 64 -3.66 -23.99 12.51
CA ARG A 64 -3.38 -23.78 13.94
C ARG A 64 -3.40 -22.30 14.34
N VAL A 65 -3.54 -21.38 13.38
CA VAL A 65 -3.68 -19.95 13.64
C VAL A 65 -4.91 -19.69 14.52
N ASP A 66 -4.74 -18.83 15.50
CA ASP A 66 -5.78 -18.47 16.46
C ASP A 66 -6.30 -17.06 16.14
N VAL A 67 -7.48 -16.99 15.52
CA VAL A 67 -8.05 -15.76 15.00
C VAL A 67 -8.37 -14.75 16.11
N ASP A 68 -8.67 -15.22 17.32
CA ASP A 68 -9.05 -14.37 18.45
C ASP A 68 -7.85 -13.59 19.02
N ARG A 69 -6.62 -13.96 18.66
CA ARG A 69 -5.39 -13.27 19.06
C ARG A 69 -5.04 -12.08 18.16
N ILE A 70 -5.68 -11.95 17.02
CA ILE A 70 -5.38 -10.91 16.02
C ILE A 70 -5.75 -9.55 16.60
N THR A 71 -4.81 -8.60 16.56
CA THR A 71 -5.05 -7.21 16.99
C THR A 71 -4.59 -6.20 15.93
N PRO A 72 -5.29 -5.07 15.76
CA PRO A 72 -6.62 -4.76 16.31
C PRO A 72 -7.71 -5.61 15.63
N ASP A 73 -8.99 -5.35 15.94
CA ASP A 73 -10.13 -6.03 15.33
C ASP A 73 -10.01 -6.02 13.78
N PRO A 74 -9.93 -7.19 13.13
CA PRO A 74 -9.59 -7.26 11.72
C PRO A 74 -10.74 -6.83 10.81
N SER A 75 -10.43 -6.01 9.81
CA SER A 75 -11.33 -5.76 8.68
C SER A 75 -11.08 -6.79 7.57
N TRP A 76 -11.96 -7.79 7.47
CA TRP A 76 -11.84 -8.85 6.47
C TRP A 76 -12.15 -8.34 5.06
N ARG A 77 -11.32 -8.73 4.09
CA ARG A 77 -11.55 -8.51 2.67
C ARG A 77 -12.72 -9.38 2.20
N THR A 78 -13.67 -8.76 1.51
CA THR A 78 -14.87 -9.41 0.95
C THR A 78 -14.87 -9.46 -0.59
N THR A 79 -13.82 -8.95 -1.23
CA THR A 79 -13.59 -9.03 -2.68
C THR A 79 -12.72 -10.24 -3.04
N CYS A 80 -12.66 -10.61 -4.33
CA CYS A 80 -12.04 -11.85 -4.87
C CYS A 80 -11.21 -11.53 -6.10
N GLY A 81 -10.92 -10.25 -6.34
CA GLY A 81 -9.94 -9.88 -7.35
C GLY A 81 -8.58 -10.50 -7.01
N THR A 82 -7.81 -10.84 -8.04
CA THR A 82 -6.48 -11.41 -7.89
C THR A 82 -5.61 -10.54 -7.00
N LEU A 83 -4.90 -11.19 -6.08
CA LEU A 83 -3.87 -10.60 -5.24
C LEU A 83 -2.50 -11.07 -5.70
N TYR A 84 -1.48 -10.35 -5.26
CA TYR A 84 -0.11 -10.57 -5.70
C TYR A 84 0.82 -10.76 -4.53
N ARG A 85 1.85 -11.59 -4.72
CA ARG A 85 2.90 -11.78 -3.72
C ARG A 85 4.27 -11.89 -4.37
N ALA A 86 5.14 -10.96 -4.01
CA ALA A 86 6.55 -11.02 -4.34
C ALA A 86 7.29 -11.99 -3.39
N ASP A 87 7.81 -13.11 -3.87
CA ASP A 87 8.53 -14.10 -3.03
C ASP A 87 9.87 -14.52 -3.67
N GLY A 88 10.79 -14.98 -2.83
CA GLY A 88 12.09 -15.50 -3.27
C GLY A 88 12.08 -17.01 -3.53
N ARG A 89 11.10 -17.73 -2.97
CA ARG A 89 10.92 -19.17 -3.18
C ARG A 89 10.35 -19.43 -4.57
N GLY A 90 10.84 -20.48 -5.22
CA GLY A 90 10.39 -20.90 -6.56
C GLY A 90 9.10 -21.72 -6.55
N PRO A 91 8.47 -21.88 -7.74
CA PRO A 91 7.17 -22.54 -7.87
C PRO A 91 7.17 -23.99 -7.40
N SER A 92 8.27 -24.73 -7.56
CA SER A 92 8.38 -26.12 -7.10
C SER A 92 8.14 -26.30 -5.60
N VAL A 93 8.39 -25.26 -4.79
CA VAL A 93 8.13 -25.25 -3.35
C VAL A 93 6.72 -24.71 -3.09
N VAL A 94 6.38 -23.57 -3.69
CA VAL A 94 5.15 -22.84 -3.40
C VAL A 94 3.92 -23.58 -3.93
N PHE A 95 3.98 -24.17 -5.11
CA PHE A 95 2.86 -24.94 -5.67
C PHE A 95 2.60 -26.22 -4.90
N GLU A 96 3.63 -26.83 -4.29
CA GLU A 96 3.43 -28.03 -3.48
C GLU A 96 2.90 -27.74 -2.07
N GLN A 97 3.41 -26.68 -1.43
CA GLN A 97 3.15 -26.41 -0.02
C GLN A 97 2.13 -25.31 0.22
N GLY A 98 1.93 -24.42 -0.75
CA GLY A 98 1.30 -23.13 -0.52
C GLY A 98 2.25 -22.14 0.18
N PHE A 99 1.68 -21.03 0.64
CA PHE A 99 2.40 -20.07 1.46
C PHE A 99 2.11 -20.31 2.94
N HIS A 100 3.03 -20.98 3.63
CA HIS A 100 2.99 -21.07 5.08
C HIS A 100 3.50 -19.78 5.75
N PRO A 101 2.86 -19.35 6.85
CA PRO A 101 3.37 -18.28 7.70
C PRO A 101 4.63 -18.73 8.46
N LYS A 102 5.36 -17.77 9.02
CA LYS A 102 6.62 -18.07 9.73
C LYS A 102 6.37 -18.68 11.10
N ASP A 103 5.36 -18.21 11.84
CA ASP A 103 5.07 -18.71 13.19
C ASP A 103 3.61 -18.41 13.58
N VAL A 104 2.76 -19.44 13.60
CA VAL A 104 1.36 -19.33 14.08
C VAL A 104 1.22 -19.45 15.59
N VAL A 105 2.24 -19.94 16.30
CA VAL A 105 2.12 -20.21 17.75
C VAL A 105 2.63 -19.01 18.53
N ASN A 106 3.88 -18.59 18.28
CA ASN A 106 4.58 -17.54 19.03
C ASN A 106 4.84 -16.28 18.21
N GLY A 107 4.32 -16.22 16.98
CA GLY A 107 4.51 -15.07 16.09
C GLY A 107 3.79 -13.80 16.56
N GLN A 108 4.09 -12.70 15.87
CA GLN A 108 3.46 -11.41 16.09
C GLN A 108 2.03 -11.36 15.54
N TYR A 109 1.02 -11.42 16.42
CA TYR A 109 -0.38 -11.29 16.05
C TYR A 109 -0.87 -9.85 15.94
N ASP A 110 -0.14 -8.87 16.46
CA ASP A 110 -0.48 -7.47 16.25
C ASP A 110 -0.11 -7.05 14.82
N LEU A 111 -1.13 -6.73 14.02
CA LEU A 111 -1.01 -6.45 12.59
C LEU A 111 -0.18 -5.19 12.35
N GLU A 112 -0.35 -4.14 13.15
CA GLU A 112 0.42 -2.90 13.01
C GLU A 112 1.91 -3.15 13.27
N LYS A 113 2.26 -3.85 14.36
CA LYS A 113 3.64 -4.22 14.66
C LYS A 113 4.25 -5.11 13.58
N TYR A 114 3.46 -6.05 13.04
CA TYR A 114 3.87 -6.89 11.93
C TYR A 114 4.23 -6.06 10.69
N VAL A 115 3.32 -5.19 10.25
CA VAL A 115 3.50 -4.33 9.06
C VAL A 115 4.70 -3.40 9.22
N LEU A 116 4.95 -2.87 10.42
CA LEU A 116 6.03 -1.93 10.66
C LEU A 116 7.42 -2.58 10.63
N VAL A 117 7.57 -3.79 11.18
CA VAL A 117 8.89 -4.40 11.50
C VAL A 117 9.19 -5.68 10.71
N ASN A 118 8.18 -6.34 10.12
CA ASN A 118 8.32 -7.60 9.37
C ASN A 118 9.05 -8.71 10.16
N GLN A 119 8.55 -8.99 11.36
CA GLN A 119 9.01 -10.07 12.24
C GLN A 119 8.23 -11.38 11.99
N PRO A 120 8.71 -12.55 12.48
CA PRO A 120 7.94 -13.80 12.40
C PRO A 120 6.51 -13.61 12.94
N SER A 121 5.52 -14.05 12.15
CA SER A 121 4.10 -13.78 12.38
C SER A 121 3.23 -14.93 11.82
N PRO A 122 1.94 -14.99 12.19
CA PRO A 122 0.98 -15.92 11.62
C PRO A 122 0.53 -15.48 10.21
N TYR A 123 1.05 -14.37 9.68
CA TYR A 123 0.56 -13.74 8.46
C TYR A 123 1.45 -14.07 7.25
N VAL A 124 0.79 -14.21 6.11
CA VAL A 124 1.41 -14.10 4.79
C VAL A 124 0.87 -12.85 4.11
N SER A 125 1.75 -11.87 3.87
CA SER A 125 1.39 -10.66 3.10
C SER A 125 1.15 -10.97 1.63
N THR A 126 0.12 -10.33 1.10
CA THR A 126 -0.16 -10.17 -0.32
C THR A 126 -0.55 -8.71 -0.57
N THR A 127 -0.78 -8.33 -1.81
CA THR A 127 -1.18 -6.96 -2.16
C THR A 127 -2.24 -6.96 -3.25
N TYR A 128 -3.06 -5.91 -3.27
CA TYR A 128 -3.92 -5.59 -4.42
C TYR A 128 -3.13 -5.06 -5.62
N ASP A 129 -1.94 -4.50 -5.41
CA ASP A 129 -1.11 -3.89 -6.46
C ASP A 129 -0.27 -4.94 -7.20
N HIS A 130 -0.67 -5.25 -8.43
CA HIS A 130 0.08 -6.10 -9.36
C HIS A 130 1.56 -5.71 -9.43
N ASP A 131 1.85 -4.42 -9.45
CA ASP A 131 3.19 -3.90 -9.74
C ASP A 131 4.07 -3.77 -8.49
N LEU A 132 3.59 -4.16 -7.31
CA LEU A 132 4.36 -4.00 -6.07
C LEU A 132 5.68 -4.78 -6.12
N TYR A 133 5.76 -5.88 -6.88
CA TYR A 133 7.00 -6.64 -7.08
C TYR A 133 8.16 -5.75 -7.58
N LYS A 134 7.88 -4.64 -8.29
CA LYS A 134 8.87 -3.67 -8.78
C LYS A 134 9.58 -2.91 -7.66
N LYS A 135 8.98 -2.82 -6.47
CA LYS A 135 9.59 -2.22 -5.27
C LYS A 135 10.48 -3.21 -4.52
N TRP A 136 10.34 -4.51 -4.78
CA TRP A 136 11.04 -5.59 -4.07
C TRP A 136 12.15 -6.21 -4.92
N LYS A 137 13.11 -6.87 -4.26
CA LYS A 137 14.17 -7.66 -4.93
C LYS A 137 13.81 -9.15 -5.05
N SER A 138 12.51 -9.46 -5.06
CA SER A 138 11.99 -10.82 -5.15
C SER A 138 12.24 -11.41 -6.54
N ALA A 139 12.34 -12.73 -6.61
CA ALA A 139 12.61 -13.44 -7.87
C ALA A 139 11.32 -13.75 -8.65
N PHE A 140 10.18 -13.74 -7.97
CA PHE A 140 8.91 -14.18 -8.50
C PHE A 140 7.78 -13.25 -8.07
N ASN A 141 6.80 -13.07 -8.95
CA ASN A 141 5.50 -12.48 -8.65
C ASN A 141 4.43 -13.56 -8.75
N TYR A 142 3.82 -13.91 -7.62
CA TYR A 142 2.77 -14.93 -7.55
C TYR A 142 1.40 -14.30 -7.68
N TYR A 143 0.51 -15.01 -8.37
CA TYR A 143 -0.87 -14.64 -8.59
C TYR A 143 -1.74 -15.49 -7.66
N VAL A 144 -2.58 -14.85 -6.86
CA VAL A 144 -3.35 -15.48 -5.78
C VAL A 144 -4.83 -15.17 -5.97
N ASP A 145 -5.66 -16.21 -5.96
CA ASP A 145 -7.11 -16.13 -5.90
C ASP A 145 -7.58 -16.86 -4.63
N ALA A 146 -7.58 -16.14 -3.52
CA ALA A 146 -7.92 -16.66 -2.20
C ALA A 146 -9.11 -15.90 -1.59
N PRO A 147 -10.05 -16.59 -0.92
CA PRO A 147 -11.10 -15.93 -0.15
C PRO A 147 -10.55 -15.29 1.13
N GLY A 148 -11.14 -14.17 1.54
CA GLY A 148 -10.80 -13.50 2.79
C GLY A 148 -9.45 -12.79 2.77
N GLY A 149 -8.74 -12.89 3.90
CA GLY A 149 -7.57 -12.07 4.23
C GLY A 149 -7.96 -10.77 4.94
N ILE A 150 -7.06 -10.22 5.75
CA ILE A 150 -7.26 -8.97 6.48
C ILE A 150 -6.78 -7.82 5.60
N ASP A 151 -7.67 -6.88 5.30
CA ASP A 151 -7.34 -5.65 4.60
C ASP A 151 -6.60 -4.71 5.58
N VAL A 152 -5.29 -4.56 5.38
CA VAL A 152 -4.42 -3.87 6.35
C VAL A 152 -4.84 -2.42 6.49
N ASN A 153 -5.01 -1.70 5.38
CA ASN A 153 -5.34 -0.28 5.42
C ASN A 153 -6.71 -0.02 6.04
N LYS A 154 -7.68 -0.93 5.85
CA LYS A 154 -8.98 -0.81 6.54
C LYS A 154 -8.91 -1.15 8.03
N THR A 155 -7.93 -1.94 8.45
CA THR A 155 -7.77 -2.41 9.83
C THR A 155 -6.97 -1.41 10.69
N ILE A 156 -5.84 -0.90 10.18
CA ILE A 156 -4.93 -0.01 10.93
C ILE A 156 -4.88 1.42 10.38
N GLY A 157 -5.74 1.74 9.41
CA GLY A 157 -5.76 3.03 8.69
C GLY A 157 -4.78 3.07 7.53
N ASP A 158 -4.81 4.15 6.75
CA ASP A 158 -4.02 4.34 5.52
C ASP A 158 -2.94 5.42 5.65
N THR A 159 -2.62 5.83 6.88
CA THR A 159 -1.64 6.88 7.18
C THR A 159 -0.25 6.35 7.58
N HIS A 160 -0.12 5.03 7.78
CA HIS A 160 1.15 4.41 8.13
C HIS A 160 2.12 4.38 6.95
N LYS A 161 3.41 4.20 7.25
CA LYS A 161 4.54 4.24 6.29
C LYS A 161 4.38 3.33 5.06
N TRP A 162 3.58 2.27 5.18
CA TRP A 162 3.46 1.20 4.19
C TRP A 162 2.06 1.11 3.57
N ALA A 163 1.21 2.13 3.76
CA ALA A 163 -0.16 2.12 3.23
C ALA A 163 -0.22 2.06 1.69
N ASP A 164 0.83 2.54 1.02
CA ASP A 164 0.99 2.46 -0.43
C ASP A 164 1.23 1.03 -0.96
N GLN A 165 1.44 0.07 -0.07
CA GLN A 165 1.54 -1.35 -0.43
C GLN A 165 0.18 -2.01 -0.60
N GLN A 166 -0.91 -1.39 -0.14
CA GLN A 166 -2.28 -1.93 -0.26
C GLN A 166 -2.35 -3.41 0.15
N GLU A 167 -1.84 -3.69 1.35
CA GLU A 167 -1.59 -5.06 1.81
C GLU A 167 -2.88 -5.78 2.22
N VAL A 168 -2.93 -7.08 1.89
CA VAL A 168 -3.87 -8.05 2.48
C VAL A 168 -3.06 -9.12 3.20
N ALA A 169 -3.24 -9.24 4.51
CA ALA A 169 -2.54 -10.20 5.35
C ALA A 169 -3.38 -11.46 5.57
N PHE A 170 -2.86 -12.63 5.24
CA PHE A 170 -3.56 -13.92 5.42
C PHE A 170 -3.09 -14.63 6.70
N PRO A 171 -3.92 -14.70 7.76
CA PRO A 171 -3.63 -15.48 8.96
C PRO A 171 -3.64 -16.98 8.63
N GLY A 172 -2.62 -17.72 9.07
CA GLY A 172 -2.45 -19.12 8.69
C GLY A 172 -1.93 -19.31 7.27
N GLY A 173 -1.63 -18.22 6.55
CA GLY A 173 -1.10 -18.27 5.19
C GLY A 173 -2.13 -18.64 4.13
N ILE A 174 -1.66 -19.23 3.03
CA ILE A 174 -2.45 -19.46 1.82
C ILE A 174 -2.20 -20.87 1.29
N ALA A 175 -3.23 -21.70 1.33
CA ALA A 175 -3.18 -23.06 0.84
C ALA A 175 -2.98 -23.06 -0.69
N ARG A 176 -2.27 -24.09 -1.19
CA ARG A 176 -1.80 -24.13 -2.58
C ARG A 176 -2.90 -24.01 -3.63
N GLN A 177 -4.10 -24.49 -3.34
CA GLN A 177 -5.22 -24.46 -4.28
C GLN A 177 -5.74 -23.05 -4.58
N TYR A 178 -5.34 -22.04 -3.81
CA TYR A 178 -5.67 -20.64 -4.05
C TYR A 178 -4.55 -19.85 -4.72
N ILE A 179 -3.47 -20.51 -5.13
CA ILE A 179 -2.37 -19.90 -5.87
C ILE A 179 -2.59 -20.23 -7.35
N ILE A 180 -2.84 -19.21 -8.18
CA ILE A 180 -3.13 -19.37 -9.62
C ILE A 180 -1.87 -19.81 -10.36
N GLY A 181 -0.75 -19.18 -10.05
CA GLY A 181 0.49 -19.35 -10.78
C GLY A 181 1.54 -18.32 -10.40
N VAL A 182 2.58 -18.21 -11.21
CA VAL A 182 3.72 -17.34 -10.97
C VAL A 182 4.31 -16.82 -12.25
N CYS A 183 4.90 -15.63 -12.21
CA CYS A 183 5.81 -15.13 -13.23
C CYS A 183 7.19 -14.83 -12.60
N PRO A 184 8.29 -15.32 -13.19
CA PRO A 184 9.64 -14.87 -12.81
C PRO A 184 9.82 -13.38 -13.08
N VAL A 185 10.68 -12.72 -12.31
CA VAL A 185 10.97 -11.29 -12.43
C VAL A 185 12.42 -11.08 -12.85
N ASP A 186 12.64 -10.35 -13.95
CA ASP A 186 13.96 -9.82 -14.29
C ASP A 186 14.31 -8.70 -13.29
N LYS A 187 15.29 -8.96 -12.43
CA LYS A 187 15.73 -8.03 -11.37
C LYS A 187 16.36 -6.74 -11.89
N ARG A 188 16.90 -6.75 -13.11
CA ARG A 188 17.56 -5.59 -13.71
C ARG A 188 16.52 -4.62 -14.26
N THR A 189 15.54 -5.13 -14.99
CA THR A 189 14.48 -4.31 -15.62
C THR A 189 13.26 -4.13 -14.72
N ARG A 190 13.12 -4.95 -13.68
CA ARG A 190 11.94 -5.02 -12.79
C ARG A 190 10.67 -5.30 -13.58
N THR A 191 10.75 -6.23 -14.52
CA THR A 191 9.63 -6.68 -15.34
C THR A 191 9.43 -8.17 -15.14
N GLU A 192 8.19 -8.62 -15.18
CA GLU A 192 7.91 -10.05 -15.27
C GLU A 192 8.41 -10.59 -16.61
N ILE A 193 8.94 -11.81 -16.58
CA ILE A 193 9.35 -12.56 -17.76
C ILE A 193 8.13 -13.37 -18.21
N MET A 194 7.23 -12.72 -18.94
CA MET A 194 5.90 -13.24 -19.26
C MET A 194 5.92 -14.60 -19.99
N SER A 195 6.97 -14.86 -20.78
CA SER A 195 7.15 -16.14 -21.48
C SER A 195 7.50 -17.31 -20.56
N GLU A 196 7.89 -17.03 -19.31
CA GLU A 196 8.29 -18.02 -18.32
C GLU A 196 7.28 -18.14 -17.16
N CYS A 197 6.08 -17.57 -17.33
CA CYS A 197 5.03 -17.76 -16.33
C CYS A 197 4.55 -19.21 -16.30
N GLU A 198 4.27 -19.70 -15.10
CA GLU A 198 3.83 -21.07 -14.85
C GLU A 198 2.49 -21.06 -14.12
N SER A 199 1.55 -21.87 -14.61
CA SER A 199 0.31 -22.16 -13.89
C SER A 199 0.56 -23.18 -12.79
N ASN A 200 -0.08 -22.99 -11.63
CA ASN A 200 -0.07 -23.97 -10.58
C ASN A 200 -0.99 -25.15 -10.95
N PRO A 201 -0.50 -26.39 -11.06
CA PRO A 201 -1.36 -27.54 -11.38
C PRO A 201 -2.37 -27.87 -10.26
N HIS A 202 -2.19 -27.34 -9.06
CA HIS A 202 -3.08 -27.56 -7.91
C HIS A 202 -4.12 -26.46 -7.73
N TYR A 203 -4.18 -25.44 -8.60
CA TYR A 203 -5.14 -24.34 -8.49
C TYR A 203 -6.59 -24.85 -8.67
N GLU A 204 -7.49 -24.43 -7.77
CA GLU A 204 -8.92 -24.76 -7.80
C GLU A 204 -9.76 -23.47 -7.80
N PRO A 205 -10.35 -23.07 -8.95
CA PRO A 205 -11.27 -21.93 -9.02
C PRO A 205 -12.49 -22.11 -8.11
N TRP A 206 -13.01 -21.01 -7.53
CA TRP A 206 -14.08 -21.06 -6.54
C TRP A 206 -15.20 -20.00 -6.72
N HIS A 207 -15.14 -19.16 -7.76
CA HIS A 207 -16.19 -18.19 -8.15
C HIS A 207 -16.32 -18.07 -9.67
#